data_AF-A0A846J9C8-F1
#
_entry.id   AF-A0A846J9C8-F1
#
_cell.length_a   1.000
_cell.length_b   1.000
_cell.length_c   1.000
_cell.angle_alpha   90.00
_cell.angle_beta   90.00
_cell.angle_gamma   90.00
#
_symmetry.space_group_name_H-M   'P 1'
#
loop_
_entity.id
_entity.type
_entity.pdbx_description
1 polymer ?
#
loop_
_entity_poly.entity_id
_entity_poly.type
_entity_poly.pdbx_seq_one_letter_code
_entity_poly.pdbx_strand_id
1 'polypeptide(L)'
;MYICDLNTINFLDKRMDDSGVDSIRSFFYQLAKDNEKEALNLINDENLHFTSLFVLKPEIEELKLFQKLNIRNRIALRITGEILLSERNILDVEYLSFDYIQAVHSVLKWILETGCINDGLNDQYDEILDITAIFLTKIYRDRTVLPIIAEMIFRRYKQGLLIHDLAWAFFESRDPISLSIISERLQSKELKDVELAQELLSFVPGIGIQDNIDIKEQYLSFLDWFGKNNLFLHFTGESFQQVKNPVIYRVVLEAKYLCEPVSIDTGEILRILSGKECKLIDEFKRLDENTQELLSEFSVMLRYNNICKWQYWLECPIEEQIKFARIGGIQ
;
A
#
# COMPACT_ATOMS: atom_id res chain seq x y z
N MET A 1 -12.07 -6.51 -7.76
CA MET A 1 -11.98 -7.25 -9.04
C MET A 1 -11.57 -6.27 -10.14
N TYR A 2 -10.30 -5.88 -10.18
CA TYR A 2 -9.69 -5.24 -11.35
C TYR A 2 -8.95 -6.35 -12.08
N ILE A 3 -9.71 -7.13 -12.85
CA ILE A 3 -9.14 -8.13 -13.76
C ILE A 3 -8.89 -7.37 -15.06
N CYS A 4 -7.65 -7.43 -15.56
CA CYS A 4 -7.26 -6.96 -16.88
C CYS A 4 -8.39 -7.21 -17.90
N ASP A 5 -8.74 -6.20 -18.67
CA ASP A 5 -9.74 -6.31 -19.72
C ASP A 5 -9.29 -7.41 -20.70
N LEU A 6 -9.94 -8.59 -20.64
CA LEU A 6 -9.57 -9.83 -21.35
C LEU A 6 -9.72 -9.72 -22.89
N ASN A 7 -10.08 -8.54 -23.41
CA ASN A 7 -10.49 -8.39 -24.80
C ASN A 7 -9.35 -8.16 -25.80
N THR A 8 -8.09 -8.11 -25.37
CA THR A 8 -6.92 -7.97 -26.27
C THR A 8 -5.65 -8.58 -25.68
N ILE A 9 -5.67 -9.87 -25.31
CA ILE A 9 -4.46 -10.58 -24.87
C ILE A 9 -3.49 -10.72 -26.06
N ASN A 10 -2.24 -10.31 -25.88
CA ASN A 10 -1.19 -10.49 -26.89
C ASN A 10 -0.97 -11.98 -27.22
N PHE A 11 -0.59 -12.29 -28.46
CA PHE A 11 -0.36 -13.67 -28.87
C PHE A 11 0.71 -14.39 -28.05
N LEU A 12 1.78 -13.68 -27.66
CA LEU A 12 2.85 -14.22 -26.82
C LEU A 12 2.32 -14.56 -25.43
N ASP A 13 1.54 -13.67 -24.82
CA ASP A 13 0.93 -13.89 -23.50
C ASP A 13 -0.01 -15.10 -23.53
N LYS A 14 -0.89 -15.17 -24.52
CA LYS A 14 -1.77 -16.33 -24.70
C LYS A 14 -0.99 -17.64 -24.84
N ARG A 15 0.11 -17.63 -25.60
CA ARG A 15 0.94 -18.82 -25.78
C ARG A 15 1.64 -19.24 -24.48
N MET A 16 2.06 -18.27 -23.67
CA MET A 16 2.64 -18.55 -22.36
C MET A 16 1.60 -19.19 -21.44
N ASP A 17 0.37 -18.69 -21.43
CA ASP A 17 -0.74 -19.29 -20.65
C ASP A 17 -1.08 -20.71 -21.14
N ASP A 18 -1.11 -20.92 -22.46
CA ASP A 18 -1.52 -22.20 -23.06
C ASP A 18 -0.42 -23.28 -23.00
N SER A 19 0.86 -22.90 -23.02
CA SER A 19 1.97 -23.84 -23.29
C SER A 19 3.25 -23.62 -22.46
N GLY A 20 3.25 -22.64 -21.56
CA GLY A 20 4.36 -22.40 -20.63
C GLY A 20 5.61 -21.75 -21.24
N VAL A 21 6.58 -21.51 -20.35
CA VAL A 21 7.82 -20.73 -20.56
C VAL A 21 8.68 -21.27 -21.73
N ASP A 22 8.92 -22.58 -21.79
CA ASP A 22 9.80 -23.14 -22.83
C ASP A 22 9.21 -23.03 -24.24
N SER A 23 7.87 -23.10 -24.34
CA SER A 23 7.15 -23.02 -25.61
C SER A 23 7.17 -21.61 -26.19
N ILE A 24 6.96 -20.58 -25.36
CA ILE A 24 7.05 -19.18 -25.80
C ILE A 24 8.48 -18.82 -26.23
N ARG A 25 9.49 -19.24 -25.46
CA ARG A 25 10.91 -19.00 -25.78
C ARG A 25 11.32 -19.60 -27.12
N SER A 26 11.03 -20.90 -27.31
CA SER A 26 11.35 -21.61 -28.56
C SER A 26 10.62 -21.01 -29.77
N PHE A 27 9.35 -20.65 -29.60
CA PHE A 27 8.55 -20.02 -30.64
C PHE A 27 9.10 -18.65 -31.04
N PHE A 28 9.34 -17.77 -30.06
CA PHE A 28 9.83 -16.42 -30.33
C PHE A 28 11.21 -16.46 -30.99
N TYR A 29 12.10 -17.34 -30.53
CA TYR A 29 13.42 -17.51 -31.11
C TYR A 29 13.36 -17.91 -32.59
N GLN A 30 12.54 -18.90 -32.93
CA GLN A 30 12.37 -19.35 -34.31
C GLN A 30 11.71 -18.26 -35.17
N LEU A 31 10.67 -17.61 -34.65
CA LEU A 31 9.99 -16.52 -35.35
C LEU A 31 10.93 -15.37 -35.63
N ALA A 32 11.79 -14.99 -34.69
CA ALA A 32 12.73 -13.90 -34.88
C ALA A 32 13.82 -14.21 -35.91
N LYS A 33 14.22 -15.49 -36.04
CA LYS A 33 15.14 -15.95 -37.09
C LYS A 33 14.49 -15.96 -38.47
N ASP A 34 13.24 -16.40 -38.56
CA ASP A 34 12.55 -16.57 -39.84
C ASP A 34 11.92 -15.26 -40.33
N ASN A 35 11.38 -14.46 -39.40
CA ASN A 35 10.66 -13.22 -39.66
C ASN A 35 10.83 -12.23 -38.49
N GLU A 36 12.00 -11.62 -38.41
CA GLU A 36 12.36 -10.64 -37.37
C GLU A 36 11.32 -9.53 -37.22
N LYS A 37 10.74 -9.04 -38.33
CA LYS A 37 9.74 -7.96 -38.29
C LYS A 37 8.50 -8.37 -37.51
N GLU A 38 8.02 -9.60 -37.72
CA GLU A 38 6.84 -10.09 -37.01
C GLU A 38 7.13 -10.36 -35.54
N ALA A 39 8.30 -10.92 -35.22
CA ALA A 39 8.73 -11.05 -33.83
C ALA A 39 8.79 -9.68 -33.11
N LEU A 40 9.31 -8.65 -33.80
CA LEU A 40 9.36 -7.29 -33.27
C LEU A 40 7.98 -6.67 -33.12
N ASN A 41 7.02 -6.94 -34.02
CA ASN A 41 5.64 -6.50 -33.86
C ASN A 41 5.03 -7.09 -32.58
N LEU A 42 5.17 -8.40 -32.38
CA LEU A 42 4.59 -9.09 -31.23
C LEU A 42 5.18 -8.63 -29.89
N ILE A 43 6.51 -8.50 -29.79
CA ILE A 43 7.16 -8.09 -28.55
C ILE A 43 6.94 -6.60 -28.25
N ASN A 44 6.77 -5.75 -29.27
CA ASN A 44 6.56 -4.31 -29.07
C ASN A 44 5.09 -3.90 -28.97
N ASP A 45 4.18 -4.86 -29.02
CA ASP A 45 2.75 -4.65 -28.90
C ASP A 45 2.39 -4.00 -27.56
N GLU A 46 1.43 -3.08 -27.59
CA GLU A 46 1.01 -2.31 -26.42
C GLU A 46 0.33 -3.17 -25.34
N ASN A 47 -0.27 -4.30 -25.71
CA ASN A 47 -0.96 -5.19 -24.79
C ASN A 47 -0.09 -6.34 -24.26
N LEU A 48 1.19 -6.38 -24.63
CA LEU A 48 2.12 -7.37 -24.06
C LEU A 48 2.17 -7.24 -22.53
N HIS A 49 2.08 -8.35 -21.82
CA HIS A 49 2.31 -8.42 -20.38
C HIS A 49 3.80 -8.48 -20.06
N PHE A 50 4.16 -7.94 -18.90
CA PHE A 50 5.55 -7.94 -18.44
C PHE A 50 6.15 -9.35 -18.33
N THR A 51 5.36 -10.33 -17.89
CA THR A 51 5.82 -11.73 -17.75
C THR A 51 6.43 -12.27 -19.05
N SER A 52 5.79 -12.04 -20.20
CA SER A 52 6.30 -12.48 -21.51
C SER A 52 7.63 -11.79 -21.84
N LEU A 53 7.70 -10.48 -21.62
CA LEU A 53 8.93 -9.71 -21.87
C LEU A 53 10.08 -10.22 -21.00
N PHE A 54 9.81 -10.49 -19.73
CA PHE A 54 10.79 -11.01 -18.78
C PHE A 54 11.30 -12.38 -19.20
N VAL A 55 10.40 -13.32 -19.51
CA VAL A 55 10.74 -14.68 -19.94
C VAL A 55 11.56 -14.69 -21.22
N LEU A 56 11.28 -13.78 -22.15
CA LEU A 56 11.96 -13.67 -23.44
C LEU A 56 13.26 -12.87 -23.41
N LYS A 57 13.68 -12.36 -22.23
CA LYS A 57 14.93 -11.62 -22.06
C LYS A 57 16.16 -12.35 -22.65
N PRO A 58 16.37 -13.67 -22.40
CA PRO A 58 17.53 -14.37 -22.95
C PRO A 58 17.56 -14.38 -24.48
N GLU A 59 16.41 -14.63 -25.13
CA GLU A 59 16.30 -14.64 -26.60
C GLU A 59 16.51 -13.25 -27.19
N ILE A 60 15.99 -12.20 -26.54
CA ILE A 60 16.21 -10.79 -26.93
C ILE A 60 17.70 -10.45 -26.91
N GLU A 61 18.43 -10.91 -25.89
CA GLU A 61 19.87 -10.71 -25.74
C GLU A 61 20.66 -11.49 -26.80
N GLU A 62 20.38 -12.79 -26.97
CA GLU A 62 21.05 -13.66 -27.95
C GLU A 62 20.88 -13.13 -29.39
N LEU A 63 19.68 -12.70 -29.73
CA LEU A 63 19.34 -12.19 -31.07
C LEU A 63 19.65 -10.69 -31.23
N LYS A 64 20.19 -10.03 -30.20
CA LYS A 64 20.58 -8.60 -30.20
C LYS A 64 19.43 -7.66 -30.58
N LEU A 65 18.21 -7.97 -30.10
CA LEU A 65 17.00 -7.22 -30.44
C LEU A 65 16.75 -5.99 -29.57
N PHE A 66 17.51 -5.81 -28.48
CA PHE A 66 17.29 -4.76 -27.48
C PHE A 66 17.07 -3.35 -28.07
N GLN A 67 17.90 -2.93 -29.02
CA GLN A 67 17.81 -1.58 -29.63
C GLN A 67 16.57 -1.41 -30.52
N LYS A 68 15.95 -2.51 -30.97
CA LYS A 68 14.74 -2.53 -31.80
C LYS A 68 13.46 -2.59 -30.97
N LEU A 69 13.56 -2.76 -29.66
CA LEU A 69 12.41 -2.73 -28.76
C LEU A 69 11.84 -1.31 -28.61
N ASN A 70 10.56 -1.18 -28.27
CA ASN A 70 9.94 0.10 -27.95
C ASN A 70 10.50 0.68 -26.63
N ILE A 71 10.19 1.94 -26.33
CA ILE A 71 10.73 2.61 -25.14
C ILE A 71 10.33 1.93 -23.83
N ARG A 72 9.05 1.52 -23.68
CA ARG A 72 8.51 0.84 -22.50
C ARG A 72 9.33 -0.42 -22.18
N ASN A 73 9.49 -1.29 -23.16
CA ASN A 73 10.17 -2.56 -23.00
C ASN A 73 11.66 -2.40 -22.71
N ARG A 74 12.33 -1.42 -23.35
CA ARG A 74 13.74 -1.12 -23.03
C ARG A 74 13.91 -0.63 -21.60
N ILE A 75 13.02 0.25 -21.12
CA ILE A 75 13.04 0.73 -19.74
C ILE A 75 12.81 -0.46 -18.78
N ALA A 76 11.82 -1.29 -19.06
CA ALA A 76 11.50 -2.46 -18.22
C ALA A 76 12.69 -3.41 -18.09
N LEU A 77 13.34 -3.77 -19.21
CA LEU A 77 14.50 -4.66 -19.19
C LEU A 77 15.73 -4.03 -18.48
N ARG A 78 15.90 -2.69 -18.54
CA ARG A 78 16.94 -1.99 -17.78
C ARG A 78 16.68 -2.03 -16.28
N ILE A 79 15.46 -1.69 -15.86
CA ILE A 79 15.03 -1.78 -14.45
C ILE A 79 15.25 -3.20 -13.93
N THR A 80 14.82 -4.21 -14.68
CA THR A 80 15.05 -5.63 -14.35
C THR A 80 16.54 -5.94 -14.19
N GLY A 81 17.40 -5.43 -15.08
CA GLY A 81 18.84 -5.61 -14.97
C GLY A 81 19.43 -4.97 -13.70
N GLU A 82 19.05 -3.72 -13.42
CA GLU A 82 19.54 -2.95 -12.28
C GLU A 82 19.12 -3.59 -10.94
N ILE A 83 17.86 -4.05 -10.83
CA ILE A 83 17.36 -4.78 -9.66
C ILE A 83 18.21 -6.03 -9.42
N LEU A 84 18.34 -6.90 -10.43
CA LEU A 84 19.01 -8.20 -10.29
C LEU A 84 20.53 -8.11 -10.10
N LEU A 85 21.16 -7.03 -10.56
CA LEU A 85 22.58 -6.77 -10.31
C LEU A 85 22.83 -6.16 -8.93
N SER A 86 21.78 -5.90 -8.14
CA SER A 86 21.85 -5.10 -6.90
C SER A 86 22.48 -3.72 -7.10
N GLU A 87 22.53 -3.25 -8.35
CA GLU A 87 22.94 -1.91 -8.69
C GLU A 87 21.76 -1.01 -8.40
N ARG A 88 21.73 -0.43 -7.19
CA ARG A 88 20.69 0.51 -6.75
C ARG A 88 20.74 1.87 -7.49
N ASN A 89 21.20 1.87 -8.74
CA ASN A 89 21.33 3.02 -9.63
C ASN A 89 20.07 3.32 -10.44
N ILE A 90 18.97 2.57 -10.23
CA ILE A 90 17.64 2.82 -10.84
C ILE A 90 17.23 4.30 -10.70
N LEU A 91 17.82 4.99 -9.72
CA LEU A 91 17.49 6.33 -9.26
C LEU A 91 18.75 7.14 -8.88
N ASP A 92 19.71 7.33 -9.78
CA ASP A 92 20.46 8.60 -9.81
C ASP A 92 19.48 9.71 -10.27
N VAL A 93 18.45 9.97 -9.44
CA VAL A 93 17.28 10.83 -9.73
C VAL A 93 17.68 12.28 -9.88
N GLU A 94 18.82 12.67 -9.31
CA GLU A 94 19.27 14.06 -9.25
C GLU A 94 19.55 14.67 -10.64
N TYR A 95 19.57 13.86 -11.71
CA TYR A 95 19.88 14.33 -13.08
C TYR A 95 18.91 13.87 -14.19
N LEU A 96 17.77 13.25 -13.87
CA LEU A 96 16.84 12.74 -14.89
C LEU A 96 15.78 13.79 -15.28
N SER A 97 15.42 13.83 -16.58
CA SER A 97 14.34 14.71 -17.04
C SER A 97 12.99 14.28 -16.47
N PHE A 98 12.09 15.24 -16.25
CA PHE A 98 10.73 14.97 -15.77
C PHE A 98 10.01 13.91 -16.63
N ASP A 99 10.17 13.98 -17.96
CA ASP A 99 9.58 13.03 -18.90
C ASP A 99 10.09 11.59 -18.68
N TYR A 100 11.37 11.43 -18.35
CA TYR A 100 11.94 10.13 -18.05
C TYR A 100 11.42 9.57 -16.72
N ILE A 101 11.29 10.42 -15.70
CA ILE A 101 10.73 10.03 -14.39
C ILE A 101 9.29 9.51 -14.55
N GLN A 102 8.47 10.19 -15.36
CA GLN A 102 7.10 9.76 -15.68
C GLN A 102 7.08 8.46 -16.50
N ALA A 103 8.00 8.30 -17.45
CA ALA A 103 8.10 7.06 -18.22
C ALA A 103 8.49 5.86 -17.35
N VAL A 104 9.44 6.02 -16.42
CA VAL A 104 9.82 4.98 -15.45
C VAL A 104 8.64 4.64 -14.54
N HIS A 105 7.93 5.64 -14.00
CA HIS A 105 6.73 5.42 -13.18
C HIS A 105 5.68 4.58 -13.91
N SER A 106 5.35 4.96 -15.16
CA SER A 106 4.40 4.24 -16.00
C SER A 106 4.83 2.79 -16.28
N VAL A 107 6.12 2.58 -16.55
CA VAL A 107 6.67 1.23 -16.78
C VAL A 107 6.62 0.38 -15.52
N LEU A 108 7.02 0.90 -14.36
CA LEU A 108 6.92 0.19 -13.09
C LEU A 108 5.47 -0.21 -12.78
N LYS A 109 4.53 0.70 -13.03
CA LYS A 109 3.11 0.42 -12.85
C LYS A 109 2.64 -0.71 -13.76
N TRP A 110 2.99 -0.67 -15.05
CA TRP A 110 2.69 -1.75 -16.00
C TRP A 110 3.33 -3.08 -15.61
N ILE A 111 4.58 -3.07 -15.12
CA ILE A 111 5.27 -4.26 -14.58
C ILE A 111 4.43 -4.90 -13.49
N LEU A 112 3.97 -4.11 -12.51
CA LEU A 112 3.21 -4.63 -11.38
C LEU A 112 1.80 -5.08 -11.81
N GLU A 113 1.09 -4.27 -12.60
CA GLU A 113 -0.28 -4.55 -13.04
C GLU A 113 -0.39 -5.82 -13.86
N THR A 114 0.53 -6.04 -14.80
CA THR A 114 0.50 -7.23 -15.67
C THR A 114 1.29 -8.40 -15.10
N GLY A 115 2.34 -8.12 -14.33
CA GLY A 115 3.23 -9.13 -13.80
C GLY A 115 2.69 -9.85 -12.57
N CYS A 116 1.82 -9.20 -11.77
CA CYS A 116 1.28 -9.80 -10.56
C CYS A 116 0.46 -11.08 -10.81
N ILE A 117 -0.02 -11.33 -12.04
CA ILE A 117 -0.76 -12.55 -12.39
C ILE A 117 0.14 -13.79 -12.25
N ASN A 118 1.43 -13.64 -12.58
CA ASN A 118 2.43 -14.72 -12.55
C ASN A 118 3.43 -14.57 -11.39
N ASP A 119 3.06 -13.86 -10.34
CA ASP A 119 3.79 -13.85 -9.06
C ASP A 119 3.99 -15.28 -8.53
N GLY A 120 5.20 -15.60 -8.08
CA GLY A 120 5.64 -16.96 -7.79
C GLY A 120 6.25 -17.70 -8.98
N LEU A 121 6.53 -17.02 -10.10
CA LEU A 121 7.14 -17.65 -11.29
C LEU A 121 8.55 -18.17 -11.00
N ASN A 122 9.38 -17.35 -10.34
CA ASN A 122 10.70 -17.70 -9.80
C ASN A 122 11.20 -16.57 -8.88
N ASP A 123 12.22 -16.85 -8.07
CA ASP A 123 12.77 -15.91 -7.09
C ASP A 123 13.19 -14.55 -7.69
N GLN A 124 13.80 -14.54 -8.87
CA GLN A 124 14.23 -13.29 -9.54
C GLN A 124 13.02 -12.46 -9.99
N TYR A 125 11.98 -13.13 -10.47
CA TYR A 125 10.75 -12.47 -10.88
C TYR A 125 10.02 -11.85 -9.69
N ASP A 126 9.95 -12.59 -8.58
CA ASP A 126 9.33 -12.13 -7.33
C ASP A 126 10.09 -10.93 -6.76
N GLU A 127 11.42 -10.94 -6.77
CA GLU A 127 12.26 -9.81 -6.37
C GLU A 127 11.96 -8.55 -7.21
N ILE A 128 11.79 -8.71 -8.52
CA ILE A 128 11.44 -7.58 -9.40
C ILE A 128 10.09 -6.98 -9.02
N LEU A 129 9.09 -7.82 -8.76
CA LEU A 129 7.76 -7.33 -8.36
C LEU A 129 7.81 -6.64 -6.99
N ASP A 130 8.55 -7.20 -6.04
CA ASP A 130 8.68 -6.65 -4.68
C ASP A 130 9.37 -5.29 -4.70
N ILE A 131 10.50 -5.17 -5.41
CA ILE A 131 11.20 -3.89 -5.58
C ILE A 131 10.33 -2.90 -6.38
N THR A 132 9.61 -3.35 -7.40
CA THR A 132 8.67 -2.49 -8.15
C THR A 132 7.59 -1.93 -7.23
N ALA A 133 6.99 -2.75 -6.36
CA ALA A 133 6.02 -2.31 -5.36
C ALA A 133 6.62 -1.25 -4.42
N ILE A 134 7.86 -1.46 -3.93
CA ILE A 134 8.57 -0.50 -3.08
C ILE A 134 8.75 0.84 -3.79
N PHE A 135 9.18 0.85 -5.05
CA PHE A 135 9.39 2.10 -5.78
C PHE A 135 8.08 2.86 -5.99
N LEU A 136 7.02 2.15 -6.40
CA LEU A 136 5.71 2.74 -6.65
C LEU A 136 5.13 3.37 -5.38
N THR A 137 5.19 2.68 -4.24
CA THR A 137 4.58 3.18 -3.00
C THR A 137 5.45 4.20 -2.28
N LYS A 138 6.76 3.95 -2.15
CA LYS A 138 7.65 4.76 -1.31
C LYS A 138 8.21 5.98 -2.02
N ILE A 139 8.62 5.81 -3.28
CA ILE A 139 9.26 6.88 -4.07
C ILE A 139 8.21 7.68 -4.84
N TYR A 140 7.36 6.99 -5.61
CA TYR A 140 6.36 7.65 -6.44
C TYR A 140 5.06 8.01 -5.70
N ARG A 141 4.85 7.46 -4.50
CA ARG A 141 3.61 7.66 -3.71
C ARG A 141 2.34 7.29 -4.48
N ASP A 142 2.44 6.33 -5.40
CA ASP A 142 1.33 5.84 -6.19
C ASP A 142 0.45 4.92 -5.35
N ARG A 143 -0.66 5.46 -4.84
CA ARG A 143 -1.63 4.71 -4.03
C ARG A 143 -2.55 3.82 -4.87
N THR A 144 -2.59 4.02 -6.19
CA THR A 144 -3.50 3.27 -7.08
C THR A 144 -3.13 1.80 -7.19
N VAL A 145 -1.89 1.45 -6.85
CA VAL A 145 -1.39 0.06 -6.89
C VAL A 145 -1.60 -0.72 -5.59
N LEU A 146 -2.07 -0.07 -4.52
CA LEU A 146 -2.29 -0.72 -3.22
C LEU A 146 -3.20 -1.96 -3.30
N PRO A 147 -4.33 -1.95 -4.04
CA PRO A 147 -5.15 -3.15 -4.17
C PRO A 147 -4.42 -4.34 -4.79
N ILE A 148 -3.51 -4.09 -5.74
CA ILE A 148 -2.70 -5.12 -6.40
C ILE A 148 -1.69 -5.71 -5.41
N ILE A 149 -0.97 -4.85 -4.69
CA ILE A 149 0.01 -5.26 -3.67
C ILE A 149 -0.70 -6.06 -2.56
N ALA A 150 -1.87 -5.61 -2.10
CA ALA A 150 -2.66 -6.35 -1.12
C ALA A 150 -3.00 -7.76 -1.62
N GLU A 151 -3.52 -7.90 -2.85
CA GLU A 151 -3.81 -9.22 -3.42
C GLU A 151 -2.56 -10.12 -3.47
N MET A 152 -1.41 -9.58 -3.86
CA MET A 152 -0.14 -10.31 -3.85
C MET A 152 0.23 -10.80 -2.44
N ILE A 153 0.14 -9.93 -1.42
CA ILE A 153 0.39 -10.28 -0.01
C ILE A 153 -0.48 -11.46 0.43
N PHE A 154 -1.80 -11.36 0.22
CA PHE A 154 -2.74 -12.40 0.64
C PHE A 154 -2.56 -13.71 -0.14
N ARG A 155 -2.29 -13.63 -1.44
CA ARG A 155 -2.02 -14.82 -2.26
C ARG A 155 -0.75 -15.54 -1.82
N ARG A 156 0.36 -14.81 -1.64
CA ARG A 156 1.63 -15.38 -1.17
C ARG A 156 1.50 -15.99 0.22
N TYR A 157 0.82 -15.31 1.15
CA TYR A 157 0.56 -15.86 2.48
C TYR A 157 -0.23 -17.18 2.43
N LYS A 158 -1.27 -17.25 1.60
CA LYS A 158 -2.04 -18.50 1.39
C LYS A 158 -1.17 -19.65 0.91
N GLN A 159 -0.18 -19.37 0.09
CA GLN A 159 0.77 -20.33 -0.46
C GLN A 159 1.97 -20.62 0.48
N GLY A 160 2.11 -19.89 1.59
CA GLY A 160 3.25 -20.00 2.50
C GLY A 160 4.54 -19.36 1.96
N LEU A 161 4.42 -18.43 1.02
CA LEU A 161 5.53 -17.67 0.44
C LEU A 161 5.83 -16.42 1.29
N LEU A 162 7.01 -15.83 1.07
CA LEU A 162 7.47 -14.63 1.80
C LEU A 162 6.66 -13.39 1.38
N ILE A 163 6.18 -12.65 2.38
CA ILE A 163 5.37 -11.42 2.19
C ILE A 163 6.04 -10.15 2.74
N HIS A 164 7.18 -10.28 3.42
CA HIS A 164 7.73 -9.21 4.26
C HIS A 164 8.02 -7.91 3.48
N ASP A 165 8.63 -8.01 2.30
CA ASP A 165 8.95 -6.84 1.47
C ASP A 165 7.70 -6.20 0.87
N LEU A 166 6.72 -7.00 0.42
CA LEU A 166 5.44 -6.49 -0.06
C LEU A 166 4.64 -5.81 1.05
N ALA A 167 4.56 -6.42 2.23
CA ALA A 167 3.88 -5.83 3.38
C ALA A 167 4.54 -4.52 3.82
N TRP A 168 5.87 -4.47 3.83
CA TRP A 168 6.61 -3.23 4.07
C TRP A 168 6.33 -2.18 3.00
N ALA A 169 6.43 -2.53 1.71
CA ALA A 169 6.11 -1.64 0.60
C ALA A 169 4.69 -1.08 0.70
N PHE A 170 3.71 -1.92 1.04
CA PHE A 170 2.31 -1.55 1.17
C PHE A 170 2.11 -0.45 2.22
N PHE A 171 2.70 -0.60 3.40
CA PHE A 171 2.58 0.41 4.47
C PHE A 171 3.46 1.65 4.25
N GLU A 172 4.58 1.52 3.53
CA GLU A 172 5.40 2.67 3.11
C GLU A 172 4.68 3.63 2.15
N SER A 173 3.48 3.29 1.66
CA SER A 173 2.60 4.24 0.97
C SER A 173 2.16 5.41 1.85
N ARG A 174 2.15 5.23 3.18
CA ARG A 174 1.74 6.22 4.19
C ARG A 174 0.36 6.80 3.91
N ASP A 175 -0.55 5.96 3.46
CA ASP A 175 -1.96 6.31 3.27
C ASP A 175 -2.83 5.42 4.18
N PRO A 176 -3.57 6.00 5.14
CA PRO A 176 -4.52 5.27 5.97
C PRO A 176 -5.54 4.41 5.21
N ILE A 177 -5.82 4.72 3.93
CA ILE A 177 -6.69 3.86 3.09
C ILE A 177 -6.16 2.43 2.97
N SER A 178 -4.85 2.24 3.16
CA SER A 178 -4.21 0.92 3.20
C SER A 178 -4.86 0.04 4.28
N LEU A 179 -5.26 0.63 5.42
CA LEU A 179 -5.94 -0.11 6.49
C LEU A 179 -7.33 -0.58 6.07
N SER A 180 -8.07 0.25 5.32
CA SER A 180 -9.38 -0.14 4.78
C SER A 180 -9.27 -1.29 3.78
N ILE A 181 -8.24 -1.29 2.92
CA ILE A 181 -8.01 -2.38 1.96
C ILE A 181 -7.75 -3.71 2.69
N ILE A 182 -6.96 -3.70 3.77
CA ILE A 182 -6.70 -4.90 4.57
C ILE A 182 -7.96 -5.33 5.34
N SER A 183 -8.72 -4.38 5.89
CA SER A 183 -9.88 -4.72 6.73
C SER A 183 -11.01 -5.40 5.95
N GLU A 184 -11.13 -5.16 4.64
CA GLU A 184 -12.05 -5.92 3.78
C GLU A 184 -11.81 -7.44 3.86
N ARG A 185 -10.57 -7.87 4.11
CA ARG A 185 -10.20 -9.29 4.21
C ARG A 185 -10.59 -9.92 5.53
N LEU A 186 -10.93 -9.13 6.56
CA LEU A 186 -11.56 -9.67 7.77
C LEU A 186 -12.87 -10.39 7.41
N GLN A 187 -13.61 -9.94 6.40
CA GLN A 187 -14.85 -10.59 5.96
C GLN A 187 -14.65 -11.74 4.96
N SER A 188 -13.41 -12.15 4.68
CA SER A 188 -13.15 -13.22 3.73
C SER A 188 -13.73 -14.55 4.22
N LYS A 189 -14.14 -15.40 3.26
CA LYS A 189 -14.51 -16.79 3.56
C LYS A 189 -13.28 -17.67 3.77
N GLU A 190 -12.12 -17.21 3.30
CA GLU A 190 -10.85 -17.91 3.43
C GLU A 190 -10.21 -17.58 4.78
N LEU A 191 -10.07 -18.58 5.66
CA LEU A 191 -9.54 -18.37 7.02
C LEU A 191 -8.14 -17.75 7.04
N LYS A 192 -7.28 -18.11 6.08
CA LYS A 192 -5.93 -17.53 5.96
C LYS A 192 -5.96 -16.04 5.62
N ASP A 193 -6.97 -15.58 4.86
CA ASP A 193 -7.12 -14.15 4.59
C ASP A 193 -7.53 -13.41 5.88
N VAL A 194 -8.44 -13.99 6.67
CA VAL A 194 -8.88 -13.40 7.94
C VAL A 194 -7.72 -13.33 8.94
N GLU A 195 -6.97 -14.43 9.08
CA GLU A 195 -5.81 -14.53 9.98
C GLU A 195 -4.75 -13.47 9.67
N LEU A 196 -4.36 -13.34 8.40
CA LEU A 196 -3.37 -12.34 8.00
C LEU A 196 -3.90 -10.92 8.19
N ALA A 197 -5.17 -10.66 7.89
CA ALA A 197 -5.76 -9.34 8.11
C ALA A 197 -5.76 -8.97 9.60
N GLN A 198 -6.04 -9.92 10.49
CA GLN A 198 -5.95 -9.73 11.94
C GLN A 198 -4.52 -9.45 12.39
N GLU A 199 -3.54 -10.14 11.83
CA GLU A 199 -2.11 -9.91 12.13
C GLU A 199 -1.68 -8.50 11.71
N LEU A 200 -1.95 -8.13 10.45
CA LEU A 200 -1.59 -6.84 9.86
C LEU A 200 -2.29 -5.64 10.55
N LEU A 201 -3.47 -5.86 11.14
CA LEU A 201 -4.27 -4.85 11.85
C LEU A 201 -4.25 -5.01 13.37
N SER A 202 -3.37 -5.85 13.91
CA SER A 202 -3.33 -6.18 15.35
C SER A 202 -3.07 -4.98 16.28
N PHE A 203 -2.56 -3.87 15.74
CA PHE A 203 -2.39 -2.61 16.48
C PHE A 203 -3.71 -1.81 16.63
N VAL A 204 -4.77 -2.19 15.90
CA VAL A 204 -6.09 -1.56 15.99
C VAL A 204 -6.87 -2.19 17.16
N PRO A 205 -7.41 -1.39 18.09
CA PRO A 205 -8.22 -1.90 19.20
C PRO A 205 -9.40 -2.75 18.73
N GLY A 206 -9.60 -3.90 19.39
CA GLY A 206 -10.69 -4.83 19.07
C GLY A 206 -10.40 -5.78 17.90
N ILE A 207 -9.22 -5.69 17.28
CA ILE A 207 -8.77 -6.64 16.25
C ILE A 207 -7.75 -7.61 16.85
N GLY A 208 -7.94 -8.90 16.60
CA GLY A 208 -6.99 -9.91 17.03
C GLY A 208 -7.47 -11.34 16.88
N ILE A 209 -6.51 -12.26 17.00
CA ILE A 209 -6.72 -13.70 17.00
C ILE A 209 -7.17 -14.08 18.42
N GLN A 210 -8.48 -14.14 18.66
CA GLN A 210 -9.03 -14.62 19.93
C GLN A 210 -10.09 -15.69 19.66
N ASP A 211 -10.11 -16.72 20.50
CA ASP A 211 -11.11 -17.77 20.45
C ASP A 211 -12.51 -17.17 20.70
N ASN A 212 -13.45 -17.39 19.78
CA ASN A 212 -14.88 -16.98 19.82
C ASN A 212 -15.24 -15.52 19.49
N ILE A 213 -14.38 -14.70 18.88
CA ILE A 213 -14.85 -13.38 18.40
C ILE A 213 -15.63 -13.51 17.08
N ASP A 214 -16.80 -12.88 17.01
CA ASP A 214 -17.53 -12.69 15.77
C ASP A 214 -16.73 -11.79 14.81
N ILE A 215 -16.25 -12.37 13.70
CA ILE A 215 -15.53 -11.68 12.62
C ILE A 215 -16.28 -10.41 12.17
N LYS A 216 -17.62 -10.47 12.17
CA LYS A 216 -18.46 -9.32 11.83
C LYS A 216 -18.32 -8.20 12.84
N GLU A 217 -18.24 -8.51 14.14
CA GLU A 217 -18.01 -7.52 15.19
C GLU A 217 -16.62 -6.91 15.06
N GLN A 218 -15.58 -7.68 14.74
CA GLN A 218 -14.24 -7.12 14.49
C GLN A 218 -14.26 -6.12 13.33
N TYR A 219 -14.90 -6.47 12.22
CA TYR A 219 -14.98 -5.58 11.08
C TYR A 219 -15.77 -4.29 11.41
N LEU A 220 -16.88 -4.41 12.14
CA LEU A 220 -17.66 -3.24 12.58
C LEU A 220 -16.87 -2.37 13.55
N SER A 221 -16.13 -2.98 14.48
CA SER A 221 -15.21 -2.29 15.40
C SER A 221 -14.12 -1.57 14.63
N PHE A 222 -13.53 -2.19 13.62
CA PHE A 222 -12.56 -1.55 12.74
C PHE A 222 -13.17 -0.32 12.04
N LEU A 223 -14.35 -0.45 11.44
CA LEU A 223 -14.99 0.66 10.73
C LEU A 223 -15.29 1.84 11.65
N ASP A 224 -15.79 1.58 12.87
CA ASP A 224 -16.05 2.61 13.87
C ASP A 224 -14.74 3.30 14.30
N TRP A 225 -13.72 2.50 14.63
CA TRP A 225 -12.40 3.03 15.00
C TRP A 225 -11.79 3.85 13.86
N PHE A 226 -11.76 3.33 12.64
CA PHE A 226 -11.17 4.01 11.50
C PHE A 226 -11.93 5.29 11.14
N GLY A 227 -13.27 5.26 11.18
CA GLY A 227 -14.12 6.44 10.95
C GLY A 227 -13.86 7.56 11.95
N LYS A 228 -13.59 7.23 13.22
CA LYS A 228 -13.29 8.20 14.28
C LYS A 228 -11.85 8.69 14.30
N ASN A 229 -10.92 7.93 13.72
CA ASN A 229 -9.48 8.15 13.88
C ASN A 229 -8.74 8.56 12.61
N ASN A 230 -9.27 8.36 11.40
CA ASN A 230 -8.49 8.47 10.16
C ASN A 230 -7.78 9.83 9.96
N LEU A 231 -8.35 10.95 10.42
CA LEU A 231 -7.76 12.28 10.30
C LEU A 231 -6.64 12.54 11.31
N PHE A 232 -6.51 11.69 12.32
CA PHE A 232 -5.61 11.84 13.46
C PHE A 232 -4.51 10.77 13.47
N LEU A 233 -4.36 10.02 12.37
CA LEU A 233 -3.35 8.98 12.24
C LEU A 233 -2.00 9.55 11.84
N HIS A 234 -0.96 9.08 12.51
CA HIS A 234 0.45 9.33 12.21
C HIS A 234 1.14 8.00 11.88
N PHE A 235 1.88 7.94 10.78
CA PHE A 235 2.68 6.79 10.40
C PHE A 235 3.96 6.71 11.24
N THR A 236 4.14 5.63 11.99
CA THR A 236 5.24 5.51 12.97
C THR A 236 6.58 5.09 12.35
N GLY A 237 6.55 4.48 11.16
CA GLY A 237 7.71 3.85 10.55
C GLY A 237 8.04 2.45 11.09
N GLU A 238 7.27 1.93 12.06
CA GLU A 238 7.43 0.53 12.50
C GLU A 238 7.03 -0.45 11.40
N SER A 239 7.69 -1.62 11.36
CA SER A 239 7.38 -2.65 10.37
C SER A 239 7.57 -4.07 10.91
N PHE A 240 6.93 -5.02 10.24
CA PHE A 240 7.04 -6.46 10.53
C PHE A 240 8.45 -7.03 10.28
N GLN A 241 9.34 -6.27 9.63
CA GLN A 241 10.75 -6.63 9.47
C GLN A 241 11.57 -6.31 10.73
N GLN A 242 11.11 -5.36 11.55
CA GLN A 242 11.84 -4.87 12.72
C GLN A 242 11.28 -5.42 14.03
N VAL A 243 9.95 -5.52 14.14
CA VAL A 243 9.25 -5.93 15.36
C VAL A 243 8.09 -6.88 15.02
N LYS A 244 7.75 -7.76 15.97
CA LYS A 244 6.69 -8.77 15.76
C LYS A 244 5.29 -8.16 15.62
N ASN A 245 4.98 -7.16 16.42
CA ASN A 245 3.67 -6.50 16.47
C ASN A 245 3.86 -4.98 16.25
N PRO A 246 4.13 -4.54 15.02
CA PRO A 246 4.38 -3.13 14.74
C PRO A 246 3.11 -2.30 14.90
N VAL A 247 3.24 -1.13 15.49
CA VAL A 247 2.18 -0.12 15.50
C VAL A 247 2.33 0.74 14.26
N ILE A 248 1.76 0.31 13.12
CA ILE A 248 1.96 1.00 11.82
C ILE A 248 1.49 2.47 11.86
N TYR A 249 0.33 2.71 12.47
CA TYR A 249 -0.20 4.04 12.69
C TYR A 249 -0.56 4.25 14.16
N ARG A 250 -0.33 5.47 14.65
CA ARG A 250 -0.72 5.92 15.99
C ARG A 250 -1.73 7.05 15.89
N VAL A 251 -2.72 7.04 16.77
CA VAL A 251 -3.66 8.17 16.92
C VAL A 251 -2.98 9.28 17.72
N VAL A 252 -2.93 10.49 17.16
CA VAL A 252 -2.44 11.68 17.86
C VAL A 252 -3.58 12.23 18.71
N LEU A 253 -3.57 11.91 20.00
CA LEU A 253 -4.67 12.24 20.92
C LEU A 253 -4.88 13.74 21.05
N GLU A 254 -3.83 14.56 21.03
CA GLU A 254 -3.94 16.02 21.12
C GLU A 254 -4.69 16.61 19.91
N ALA A 255 -4.41 16.09 18.73
CA ALA A 255 -5.09 16.47 17.51
C ALA A 255 -6.53 16.00 17.50
N LYS A 256 -6.78 14.77 17.97
CA LYS A 256 -8.13 14.22 18.14
C LYS A 256 -8.96 15.02 19.15
N TYR A 257 -8.35 15.43 20.27
CA TYR A 257 -8.95 16.30 21.28
C TYR A 257 -9.32 17.68 20.73
N LEU A 258 -8.49 18.29 19.88
CA LEU A 258 -8.86 19.52 19.16
C LEU A 258 -9.68 19.27 17.89
N CYS A 259 -9.90 18.01 17.53
CA CYS A 259 -10.53 17.58 16.28
C CYS A 259 -9.89 18.22 15.03
N GLU A 260 -8.58 18.39 15.03
CA GLU A 260 -7.81 18.95 13.92
C GLU A 260 -7.01 17.84 13.22
N PRO A 261 -6.93 17.83 11.88
CA PRO A 261 -6.19 16.82 11.15
C PRO A 261 -4.68 16.95 11.36
N VAL A 262 -3.97 15.83 11.26
CA VAL A 262 -2.51 15.78 11.37
C VAL A 262 -1.82 15.47 10.05
N SER A 263 -0.56 15.90 9.96
CA SER A 263 0.37 15.38 8.96
C SER A 263 0.64 13.90 9.23
N ILE A 264 0.45 13.06 8.21
CA ILE A 264 0.71 11.63 8.33
C ILE A 264 2.17 11.33 8.69
N ASP A 265 3.10 12.14 8.18
CA ASP A 265 4.54 11.93 8.31
C ASP A 265 5.09 12.44 9.65
N THR A 266 4.55 13.54 10.18
CA THR A 266 5.11 14.19 11.39
C THR A 266 4.22 14.03 12.61
N GLY A 267 2.94 13.69 12.43
CA GLY A 267 1.94 13.68 13.51
C GLY A 267 1.57 15.08 14.02
N GLU A 268 2.13 16.14 13.43
CA GLU A 268 1.83 17.51 13.81
C GLU A 268 0.46 17.94 13.26
N ILE A 269 -0.26 18.75 14.03
CA ILE A 269 -1.51 19.36 13.59
C ILE A 269 -1.21 20.28 12.40
N LEU A 270 -1.94 20.08 11.29
CA LEU A 270 -1.68 20.78 10.03
C LEU A 270 -1.93 22.30 10.12
N ARG A 271 -2.84 22.70 11.01
CA ARG A 271 -3.19 24.11 11.26
C ARG A 271 -2.29 24.71 12.32
N ILE A 272 -1.96 25.99 12.13
CA ILE A 272 -1.34 26.81 13.19
C ILE A 272 -2.34 27.05 14.31
N LEU A 273 -1.99 26.59 15.51
CA LEU A 273 -2.80 26.76 16.71
C LEU A 273 -2.70 28.18 17.28
N SER A 274 -3.80 28.67 17.83
CA SER A 274 -3.84 29.89 18.60
C SER A 274 -3.17 29.72 19.96
N GLY A 275 -2.77 30.82 20.60
CA GLY A 275 -2.17 30.78 21.94
C GLY A 275 -3.08 30.20 23.03
N LYS A 276 -4.41 30.19 22.81
CA LYS A 276 -5.36 29.51 23.70
C LYS A 276 -5.31 27.99 23.50
N GLU A 277 -5.35 27.54 22.24
CA GLU A 277 -5.28 26.12 21.88
C GLU A 277 -3.95 25.49 22.32
N CYS A 278 -2.82 26.22 22.19
CA CYS A 278 -1.54 25.74 22.73
C CYS A 278 -1.60 25.48 24.24
N LYS A 279 -2.21 26.40 25.01
CA LYS A 279 -2.38 26.22 26.46
C LYS A 279 -3.28 25.04 26.80
N LEU A 280 -4.37 24.86 26.05
CA LEU A 280 -5.26 23.71 26.20
C LEU A 280 -4.51 22.39 25.96
N ILE A 281 -3.70 22.31 24.91
CA ILE A 281 -2.84 21.14 24.66
C ILE A 281 -1.85 20.93 25.80
N ASP A 282 -1.21 21.98 26.32
CA ASP A 282 -0.25 21.86 27.41
C ASP A 282 -0.92 21.35 28.70
N GLU A 283 -2.16 21.75 28.98
CA GLU A 283 -2.95 21.21 30.09
C GLU A 283 -3.37 19.75 29.84
N PHE A 284 -3.87 19.45 28.64
CA PHE A 284 -4.25 18.10 28.21
C PHE A 284 -3.08 17.11 28.32
N LYS A 285 -1.88 17.50 27.89
CA LYS A 285 -0.65 16.68 27.94
C LYS A 285 -0.22 16.30 29.36
N ARG A 286 -0.68 17.03 30.38
CA ARG A 286 -0.37 16.74 31.81
C ARG A 286 -1.30 15.70 32.41
N LEU A 287 -2.39 15.35 31.73
CA LEU A 287 -3.34 14.34 32.16
C LEU A 287 -2.76 12.92 31.97
N ASP A 288 -3.32 11.95 32.68
CA ASP A 288 -3.01 10.54 32.44
C ASP A 288 -3.64 10.05 31.11
N GLU A 289 -3.05 8.99 30.55
CA GLU A 289 -3.42 8.45 29.24
C GLU A 289 -4.91 8.10 29.13
N ASN A 290 -5.50 7.47 30.16
CA ASN A 290 -6.94 7.14 30.13
C ASN A 290 -7.82 8.40 30.07
N THR A 291 -7.43 9.45 30.79
CA THR A 291 -8.16 10.72 30.75
C THR A 291 -7.96 11.42 29.40
N GLN A 292 -6.78 11.35 28.78
CA GLN A 292 -6.53 11.87 27.44
C GLN A 292 -7.39 11.17 26.39
N GLU A 293 -7.46 9.83 26.43
CA GLU A 293 -8.33 9.04 25.55
C GLU A 293 -9.80 9.41 25.73
N LEU A 294 -10.28 9.45 26.99
CA LEU A 294 -11.66 9.83 27.31
C LEU A 294 -12.04 11.20 26.72
N LEU A 295 -11.20 12.22 26.93
CA LEU A 295 -11.45 13.56 26.42
C LEU A 295 -11.37 13.61 24.90
N SER A 296 -10.45 12.88 24.28
CA SER A 296 -10.31 12.82 22.83
C SER A 296 -11.52 12.19 22.15
N GLU A 297 -12.02 11.07 22.68
CA GLU A 297 -13.24 10.42 22.19
C GLU A 297 -14.47 11.30 22.39
N PHE A 298 -14.61 11.89 23.58
CA PHE A 298 -15.73 12.78 23.89
C PHE A 298 -15.73 14.01 22.99
N SER A 299 -14.57 14.59 22.72
CA SER A 299 -14.42 15.76 21.85
C SER A 299 -14.92 15.49 20.43
N VAL A 300 -14.48 14.39 19.81
CA VAL A 300 -14.91 13.99 18.45
C VAL A 300 -16.41 13.75 18.42
N MET A 301 -16.94 13.01 19.39
CA MET A 301 -18.37 12.73 19.51
C MET A 301 -19.18 14.03 19.62
N LEU A 302 -18.74 14.95 20.48
CA LEU A 302 -19.43 16.21 20.71
C LEU A 302 -19.37 17.12 19.47
N ARG A 303 -18.23 17.19 18.79
CA ARG A 303 -18.08 17.98 17.56
C ARG A 303 -18.96 17.47 16.43
N TYR A 304 -19.04 16.14 16.25
CA TYR A 304 -19.90 15.51 15.25
C TYR A 304 -21.38 15.80 15.53
N ASN A 305 -21.79 15.74 16.80
CA ASN A 305 -23.19 15.94 17.18
C ASN A 305 -23.60 17.42 17.20
N ASN A 306 -22.74 18.31 17.72
CA ASN A 306 -23.02 19.74 17.82
C ASN A 306 -21.74 20.57 17.98
N ILE A 307 -21.32 21.21 16.89
CA ILE A 307 -20.12 22.04 16.85
C ILE A 307 -20.14 23.22 17.85
N CYS A 308 -21.30 23.82 18.12
CA CYS A 308 -21.41 24.93 19.07
C CYS A 308 -21.22 24.46 20.52
N LYS A 309 -21.80 23.31 20.89
CA LYS A 309 -21.58 22.71 22.21
C LYS A 309 -20.12 22.28 22.39
N TRP A 310 -19.51 21.77 21.32
CA TRP A 310 -18.10 21.41 21.33
C TRP A 310 -17.18 22.62 21.54
N GLN A 311 -17.43 23.73 20.84
CA GLN A 311 -16.67 24.97 21.05
C GLN A 311 -16.82 25.49 22.49
N TYR A 312 -18.05 25.52 23.00
CA TYR A 312 -18.31 25.92 24.39
C TYR A 312 -17.56 25.02 25.39
N TRP A 313 -17.59 23.71 25.18
CA TRP A 313 -16.89 22.74 26.03
C TRP A 313 -15.37 22.95 26.04
N LEU A 314 -14.76 23.21 24.88
CA LEU A 314 -13.33 23.49 24.79
C LEU A 314 -12.92 24.78 25.52
N GLU A 315 -13.86 25.72 25.71
CA GLU A 315 -13.61 26.94 26.49
C GLU A 315 -13.73 26.73 28.01
N CYS A 316 -14.31 25.61 28.47
CA CYS A 316 -14.39 25.28 29.88
C CYS A 316 -13.00 24.92 30.45
N PRO A 317 -12.75 25.14 31.75
CA PRO A 317 -11.57 24.60 32.44
C PRO A 317 -11.46 23.08 32.28
N ILE A 318 -10.23 22.56 32.22
CA ILE A 318 -9.97 21.14 31.94
C ILE A 318 -10.66 20.20 32.95
N GLU A 319 -10.80 20.61 34.22
CA GLU A 319 -11.51 19.82 35.24
C GLU A 319 -13.01 19.72 34.97
N GLU A 320 -13.62 20.76 34.40
CA GLU A 320 -15.02 20.75 33.98
C GLU A 320 -15.20 19.89 32.74
N GLN A 321 -14.26 19.98 31.79
CA GLN A 321 -14.28 19.14 30.59
C GLN A 321 -14.28 17.64 30.95
N ILE A 322 -13.43 17.24 31.90
CA ILE A 322 -13.37 15.87 32.43
C ILE A 322 -14.70 15.46 33.08
N LYS A 323 -15.33 16.35 33.86
CA LYS A 323 -16.64 16.05 34.47
C LYS A 323 -17.71 15.81 33.42
N PHE A 324 -17.80 16.67 32.40
CA PHE A 324 -18.76 16.49 31.30
C PHE A 324 -18.55 15.17 30.55
N ALA A 325 -17.29 14.83 30.26
CA ALA A 325 -16.95 13.59 29.57
C ALA A 325 -17.31 12.33 30.39
N ARG A 326 -17.11 12.35 31.72
CA ARG A 326 -17.46 11.24 32.62
C ARG A 326 -18.96 11.06 32.81
N ILE A 327 -19.73 12.15 32.81
CA ILE A 327 -21.19 12.13 33.01
C ILE A 327 -21.92 11.80 31.69
N GLY A 328 -21.24 11.93 30.55
CA GLY A 328 -21.79 11.60 29.23
C GLY A 328 -22.57 12.75 28.57
N GLY A 329 -22.36 14.00 28.97
CA GLY A 329 -23.00 15.13 28.29
C GLY A 329 -22.91 16.48 28.99
N ILE A 330 -23.16 17.54 28.21
CA ILE A 330 -23.35 18.93 28.67
C ILE A 330 -24.85 19.21 28.64
N GLN A 331 -25.42 19.48 29.82
CA GLN A 331 -26.84 19.81 29.99
C GLN A 331 -27.23 21.02 29.14
#